data_AF-A0A1R3GW09-F1
#
_entry.id   AF-A0A1R3GW09-F1
#
_cell.length_a   1.000
_cell.length_b   1.000
_cell.length_c   1.000
_cell.angle_alpha   90.00
_cell.angle_beta   90.00
_cell.angle_gamma   90.00
#
_symmetry.space_group_name_H-M   'P 1'
#
loop_
_entity.id
_entity.type
_entity.pdbx_description
1 polymer ?
#
loop_
_entity_poly.entity_id
_entity_poly.type
_entity_poly.pdbx_seq_one_letter_code
_entity_poly.pdbx_strand_id
1 'polypeptide(L)'
;MDDGEKHFNQLSIEERAKFDEETLVNVNNVRRKNKASQKASGFSNEYLVVTILVAAEGEHKLPPINGSKDLKQALQELASIQTSKTLAVEVLWTPQDENDTLSEKELLEDYPEMRPL
;
A
#
# COMPACT_ATOMS: atom_id res chain seq x y z
N MET A 1 -24.59 -10.22 2.25
CA MET A 1 -24.03 -8.84 2.30
C MET A 1 -23.15 -8.70 3.52
N ASP A 2 -23.62 -9.08 4.70
CA ASP A 2 -22.87 -9.02 5.98
C ASP A 2 -21.47 -9.66 5.95
N ASP A 3 -21.33 -10.84 5.32
CA ASP A 3 -20.02 -11.52 5.25
C ASP A 3 -18.99 -10.76 4.40
N GLY A 4 -19.42 -10.08 3.33
CA GLY A 4 -18.54 -9.31 2.45
C GLY A 4 -18.06 -8.03 3.10
N GLU A 5 -18.95 -7.31 3.78
CA GLU A 5 -18.61 -6.12 4.57
C GLU A 5 -17.67 -6.48 5.72
N LYS A 6 -17.96 -7.58 6.44
CA LYS A 6 -17.08 -8.07 7.51
C LYS A 6 -15.68 -8.43 6.99
N HIS A 7 -15.59 -9.09 5.85
CA HIS A 7 -14.30 -9.44 5.25
C HIS A 7 -13.53 -8.20 4.78
N PHE A 8 -14.21 -7.24 4.13
CA PHE A 8 -13.60 -5.97 3.74
C PHE A 8 -13.05 -5.21 4.95
N ASN A 9 -13.85 -5.09 6.02
CA ASN A 9 -13.44 -4.42 7.25
C ASN A 9 -12.27 -5.14 7.94
N GLN A 10 -12.23 -6.47 7.89
CA GLN A 10 -11.11 -7.25 8.41
C GLN A 10 -9.80 -6.92 7.67
N LEU A 11 -9.82 -6.99 6.33
CA LEU A 11 -8.67 -6.62 5.50
C LEU A 11 -8.24 -5.17 5.73
N SER A 12 -9.22 -4.27 5.81
CA SER A 12 -9.02 -2.84 6.10
C SER A 12 -8.30 -2.59 7.43
N ILE A 13 -8.62 -3.36 8.47
CA ILE A 13 -7.94 -3.30 9.78
C ILE A 13 -6.53 -3.91 9.71
N GLU A 14 -6.38 -5.05 9.04
CA GLU A 14 -5.08 -5.71 8.88
C GLU A 14 -4.08 -4.82 8.13
N GLU A 15 -4.52 -4.17 7.05
CA GLU A 15 -3.68 -3.21 6.32
C GLU A 15 -3.34 -1.99 7.17
N ARG A 16 -4.29 -1.48 7.98
CA ARG A 16 -4.01 -0.39 8.93
C ARG A 16 -3.02 -0.76 10.02
N ALA A 17 -3.08 -2.00 10.52
CA ALA A 17 -2.18 -2.46 11.58
C ALA A 17 -0.71 -2.47 11.13
N LYS A 18 -0.44 -2.65 9.83
CA LYS A 18 0.92 -2.51 9.27
C LYS A 18 1.51 -1.11 9.48
N PHE A 19 0.67 -0.08 9.57
CA PHE A 19 1.12 1.30 9.78
C PHE A 19 1.39 1.63 11.25
N ASP A 20 0.60 1.06 12.17
CA ASP A 20 0.66 1.37 13.61
C ASP A 20 1.58 0.41 14.39
N GLU A 21 1.79 -0.83 13.92
CA GLU A 21 2.34 -1.91 14.74
C GLU A 21 3.64 -2.56 14.22
N GLU A 22 4.21 -2.13 13.09
CA GLU A 22 5.56 -2.57 12.69
C GLU A 22 6.67 -1.65 13.24
N THR A 23 6.43 -1.04 14.40
CA THR A 23 7.49 -0.53 15.29
C THR A 23 7.72 -1.43 16.51
N LEU A 24 7.30 -2.71 16.45
CA LEU A 24 7.50 -3.68 17.53
C LEU A 24 8.40 -4.87 17.16
N VAL A 25 9.35 -4.70 16.22
CA VAL A 25 10.59 -5.47 16.32
C VAL A 25 11.42 -4.91 17.47
N ASN A 26 11.23 -5.55 18.62
CA ASN A 26 11.92 -5.27 19.86
C ASN A 26 13.39 -5.73 19.76
N VAL A 27 14.19 -5.00 18.98
CA VAL A 27 15.65 -5.03 19.05
C VAL A 27 16.15 -3.59 18.83
N ASN A 28 16.47 -2.93 19.95
CA ASN A 28 17.18 -1.65 20.07
C ASN A 28 16.42 -0.31 20.12
N ASN A 29 15.15 -0.23 20.50
CA ASN A 29 14.54 1.00 21.09
C ASN A 29 14.78 2.34 20.33
N VAL A 30 15.11 2.31 19.03
CA VAL A 30 15.28 3.50 18.21
C VAL A 30 13.90 3.82 17.69
N ARG A 31 13.18 4.68 18.41
CA ARG A 31 12.19 5.56 17.78
C ARG A 31 12.93 6.28 16.66
N ARG A 32 12.83 5.80 15.42
CA ARG A 32 13.32 6.51 14.24
C ARG A 32 12.49 7.78 14.11
N LYS A 33 12.94 8.86 14.76
CA LYS A 33 12.83 10.18 14.15
C LYS A 33 13.79 10.14 12.97
N ASN A 34 13.35 9.58 11.84
CA ASN A 34 14.06 9.79 10.60
C ASN A 34 14.08 11.30 10.39
N LYS A 35 15.29 11.87 10.50
CA LYS A 35 15.50 13.27 10.17
C LYS A 35 14.99 13.41 8.74
N ALA A 36 13.99 14.28 8.55
CA ALA A 36 13.63 14.86 7.26
C ALA A 36 14.89 14.88 6.40
N SER A 37 14.87 14.12 5.30
CA SER A 37 16.01 13.90 4.43
C SER A 37 16.65 15.26 4.14
N GLN A 38 17.75 15.54 4.84
CA GLN A 38 18.52 16.74 4.60
C GLN A 38 19.08 16.55 3.21
N LYS A 39 18.43 17.19 2.23
CA LYS A 39 18.88 17.43 0.85
C LYS A 39 20.34 17.05 0.66
N ALA A 40 20.58 15.81 0.24
CA ALA A 40 21.85 15.40 -0.32
C ALA A 40 21.59 15.13 -1.80
N SER A 41 22.33 15.82 -2.63
CA SER A 41 22.20 15.91 -4.08
C SER A 41 22.53 14.60 -4.83
N GLY A 42 21.81 13.52 -4.55
CA GLY A 42 21.85 12.27 -5.30
C GLY A 42 20.43 11.77 -5.48
N PHE A 43 20.13 11.16 -6.62
CA PHE A 43 18.84 10.47 -6.83
C PHE A 43 18.71 9.35 -5.79
N SER A 44 18.15 9.64 -4.61
CA SER A 44 17.71 8.61 -3.67
C SER A 44 16.39 8.06 -4.21
N ASN A 45 16.35 6.76 -4.48
CA ASN A 45 15.10 6.09 -4.77
C ASN A 45 14.28 6.12 -3.48
N GLU A 46 13.26 6.98 -3.48
CA GLU A 46 12.30 7.15 -2.40
C GLU A 46 10.98 6.51 -2.85
N TYR A 47 10.38 5.74 -1.95
CA TYR A 47 9.22 4.91 -2.25
C TYR A 47 8.04 5.27 -1.36
N LEU A 48 6.85 5.06 -1.92
CA LEU A 48 5.59 5.00 -1.19
C LEU A 48 4.95 3.64 -1.48
N VAL A 49 4.36 3.04 -0.45
CA VAL A 49 3.48 1.89 -0.63
C VAL A 49 2.06 2.40 -0.71
N VAL A 50 1.29 1.93 -1.69
CA VAL A 50 -0.13 2.26 -1.85
C VAL A 50 -0.92 0.97 -1.86
N THR A 51 -1.85 0.84 -0.92
CA THR A 51 -2.78 -0.27 -0.82
C THR A 51 -4.16 0.20 -1.27
N ILE A 52 -4.75 -0.48 -2.25
CA ILE A 52 -6.11 -0.21 -2.75
C ILE A 52 -6.97 -1.43 -2.48
N LEU A 53 -7.98 -1.29 -1.64
CA LEU A 53 -8.98 -2.32 -1.38
C LEU A 53 -10.28 -1.94 -2.12
N VAL A 54 -10.82 -2.87 -2.90
CA VAL A 54 -12.07 -2.68 -3.64
C VAL A 54 -12.98 -3.87 -3.41
N ALA A 55 -14.17 -3.61 -2.85
CA ALA A 55 -15.26 -4.56 -2.86
C ALA A 55 -16.20 -4.22 -4.02
N ALA A 56 -16.38 -5.15 -4.95
CA ALA A 56 -17.26 -4.97 -6.10
C ALA A 56 -18.03 -6.27 -6.42
N GLU A 57 -19.23 -6.13 -6.95
CA GLU A 57 -20.04 -7.24 -7.42
C GLU A 57 -19.54 -7.80 -8.75
N GLY A 58 -19.51 -9.13 -8.85
CA GLY A 58 -19.06 -9.87 -10.02
C GLY A 58 -17.61 -10.33 -9.92
N GLU A 59 -17.14 -10.99 -10.98
CA GLU A 59 -15.77 -11.48 -11.08
C GLU A 59 -14.92 -10.45 -11.83
N HIS A 60 -13.94 -9.86 -11.13
CA HIS A 60 -12.99 -8.89 -11.69
C HIS A 60 -11.58 -9.49 -11.61
N LYS A 61 -10.98 -9.78 -12.76
CA LYS A 61 -9.63 -10.37 -12.82
C LYS A 61 -8.60 -9.30 -13.16
N LEU A 62 -7.73 -9.01 -12.20
CA LEU A 62 -6.58 -8.14 -12.45
C LEU A 62 -5.45 -8.92 -13.14
N PRO A 63 -4.75 -8.30 -14.10
CA PRO A 63 -3.60 -8.93 -14.73
C PRO A 63 -2.45 -9.10 -13.71
N PRO A 64 -1.56 -10.09 -13.91
CA PRO A 64 -0.32 -10.17 -13.15
C PRO A 64 0.53 -8.92 -13.44
N ILE A 65 1.05 -8.28 -12.40
CA ILE A 65 1.81 -7.04 -12.52
C ILE A 65 3.30 -7.35 -12.57
N ASN A 66 3.94 -7.10 -13.72
CA ASN A 66 5.39 -7.26 -13.91
C ASN A 66 6.11 -5.95 -14.30
N GLY A 67 5.40 -4.82 -14.23
CA GLY A 67 5.97 -3.49 -14.43
C GLY A 67 4.90 -2.43 -14.64
N SER A 68 5.34 -1.20 -14.88
CA SER A 68 4.47 0.00 -15.01
C SER A 68 3.31 -0.14 -16.00
N LYS A 69 3.50 -0.82 -17.13
CA LYS A 69 2.45 -1.02 -18.14
C LYS A 69 1.31 -1.89 -17.60
N ASP A 70 1.65 -2.98 -16.93
CA ASP A 70 0.68 -3.92 -16.35
C ASP A 70 -0.04 -3.27 -15.17
N LEU A 71 0.68 -2.50 -14.35
CA LEU A 71 0.06 -1.71 -13.27
C LEU A 71 -0.99 -0.75 -13.84
N LYS A 72 -0.65 0.01 -14.88
CA LYS A 72 -1.59 0.93 -15.52
C LYS A 72 -2.84 0.20 -16.02
N GLN A 73 -2.67 -0.99 -16.61
CA GLN A 73 -3.79 -1.80 -17.05
C GLN A 73 -4.65 -2.27 -15.88
N ALA A 74 -4.05 -2.80 -14.80
CA ALA A 74 -4.77 -3.23 -13.61
C ALA A 74 -5.59 -2.08 -12.99
N LEU A 75 -5.03 -0.87 -12.91
CA LEU A 75 -5.74 0.31 -12.43
C LEU A 75 -6.88 0.73 -13.37
N GLN A 76 -6.72 0.57 -14.69
CA GLN A 76 -7.79 0.82 -15.65
C GLN A 76 -8.92 -0.20 -15.53
N GLU A 77 -8.62 -1.47 -15.28
CA GLU A 77 -9.62 -2.50 -15.00
C GLU A 77 -10.43 -2.16 -13.73
N LEU A 78 -9.75 -1.75 -12.65
CA LEU A 78 -10.43 -1.27 -11.43
C LEU A 78 -11.32 -0.05 -11.72
N ALA A 79 -10.85 0.90 -12.52
CA ALA A 79 -11.62 2.08 -12.91
C ALA A 79 -12.81 1.76 -13.85
N SER A 80 -12.80 0.60 -14.52
CA SER A 80 -13.88 0.17 -15.41
C SER A 80 -15.09 -0.43 -14.67
N ILE A 81 -14.92 -0.75 -13.38
CA ILE A 81 -15.99 -1.26 -12.53
C ILE A 81 -17.08 -0.20 -12.43
N GLN A 82 -18.29 -0.56 -12.86
CA GLN A 82 -19.45 0.34 -12.80
C GLN A 82 -19.71 0.72 -11.34
N THR A 83 -19.95 2.00 -11.07
CA THR A 83 -20.24 2.49 -9.71
C THR A 83 -21.43 1.77 -9.06
N SER A 84 -22.42 1.34 -9.86
CA SER A 84 -23.57 0.54 -9.39
C SER A 84 -23.19 -0.84 -8.87
N LYS A 85 -21.99 -1.34 -9.20
CA LYS A 85 -21.43 -2.62 -8.75
C LYS A 85 -20.32 -2.44 -7.73
N THR A 86 -19.86 -1.22 -7.47
CA THR A 86 -18.84 -0.95 -6.46
C THR A 86 -19.51 -0.82 -5.10
N LEU A 87 -19.14 -1.67 -4.15
CA LEU A 87 -19.71 -1.72 -2.80
C LEU A 87 -18.89 -0.88 -1.82
N ALA A 88 -17.56 -0.95 -1.90
CA ALA A 88 -16.65 -0.17 -1.08
C ALA A 88 -15.30 0.01 -1.77
N VAL A 89 -14.64 1.14 -1.50
CA VAL A 89 -13.26 1.42 -1.93
C VAL A 89 -12.52 2.07 -0.77
N GLU A 90 -11.29 1.63 -0.54
CA GLU A 90 -10.39 2.23 0.41
C GLU A 90 -8.99 2.33 -0.18
N VAL A 91 -8.32 3.45 0.11
CA VAL A 91 -6.94 3.71 -0.30
C VAL A 91 -6.14 4.07 0.94
N LEU A 92 -5.05 3.34 1.15
CA LEU A 92 -4.11 3.56 2.24
C LEU A 92 -2.71 3.72 1.65
N TRP A 93 -1.83 4.47 2.30
CA TRP A 93 -0.45 4.64 1.83
C TRP A 93 0.56 4.67 2.99
N THR A 94 1.84 4.42 2.70
CA THR A 94 2.91 4.47 3.70
C THR A 94 4.15 5.13 3.11
N PRO A 95 4.78 6.08 3.83
CA PRO A 95 4.40 6.61 5.15
C PRO A 95 3.15 7.53 5.11
N GLN A 96 2.54 7.79 6.27
CA GLN A 96 1.37 8.69 6.38
C GLN A 96 1.75 10.18 6.48
N ASP A 97 2.98 10.51 6.88
CA ASP A 97 3.49 11.89 6.86
C ASP A 97 3.84 12.27 5.42
N GLU A 98 3.25 13.37 4.93
CA GLU A 98 3.45 13.86 3.56
C GLU A 98 4.90 14.26 3.23
N ASN A 99 5.73 14.47 4.26
CA ASN A 99 7.14 14.82 4.10
C ASN A 99 8.09 13.63 4.30
N ASP A 100 7.54 12.41 4.44
CA ASP A 100 8.30 11.19 4.69
C ASP A 100 8.20 10.21 3.53
N THR A 101 9.24 9.40 3.37
CA THR A 101 9.36 8.41 2.29
C THR A 101 10.10 7.18 2.79
N LEU A 102 9.88 6.04 2.14
CA LEU A 102 10.64 4.83 2.41
C LEU A 102 11.90 4.81 1.56
N SER A 103 13.03 4.45 2.15
CA SER A 103 14.19 4.01 1.38
C SER A 103 13.95 2.62 0.77
N GLU A 104 14.71 2.25 -0.26
CA GLU A 104 14.67 0.89 -0.84
C GLU A 104 14.88 -0.20 0.21
N LYS A 105 15.76 0.07 1.19
CA LYS A 105 16.03 -0.86 2.29
C LYS A 105 14.80 -1.05 3.18
N GLU A 106 14.15 0.03 3.59
CA GLU A 106 12.93 -0.02 4.41
C GLU A 106 11.80 -0.72 3.66
N LEU A 107 11.64 -0.43 2.36
CA LEU A 107 10.66 -1.12 1.52
C LEU A 107 10.86 -2.64 1.52
N LEU A 108 12.11 -3.11 1.37
CA LEU A 108 12.40 -4.55 1.34
C LEU A 108 12.36 -5.22 2.72
N GLU A 109 12.60 -4.46 3.79
CA GLU A 109 12.51 -4.94 5.18
C GLU A 109 11.04 -5.09 5.61
N ASP A 110 10.21 -4.06 5.38
CA ASP A 110 8.83 -3.98 5.85
C ASP A 110 7.84 -4.63 4.86
N TYR A 111 8.18 -4.71 3.57
CA TYR A 111 7.34 -5.28 2.51
C TYR A 111 8.11 -6.30 1.65
N PRO A 112 8.62 -7.40 2.23
CA PRO A 112 9.49 -8.36 1.54
C PRO A 112 8.83 -9.07 0.34
N GLU A 113 7.50 -9.12 0.29
CA GLU A 113 6.74 -9.67 -0.84
C GLU A 113 6.63 -8.72 -2.03
N MET A 114 6.89 -7.43 -1.83
CA MET A 114 6.78 -6.44 -2.89
C MET A 114 8.05 -6.39 -3.74
N ARG A 115 7.83 -6.08 -5.03
CA ARG A 115 8.90 -5.87 -6.00
C ARG A 115 8.77 -4.45 -6.56
N PRO A 116 9.83 -3.64 -6.57
CA PRO A 116 9.84 -2.37 -7.28
C PRO A 116 9.41 -2.55 -8.75
N LEU A 117 8.61 -1.62 -9.27
CA LEU A 117 8.00 -1.65 -10.61
C LEU A 117 8.87 -1.08 -11.72
#